data_AF-A0A9D5WKQ3-F1
#
_entry.id   AF-A0A9D5WKQ3-F1
#
_cell.length_a   1.000
_cell.length_b   1.000
_cell.length_c   1.000
_cell.angle_alpha   90.00
_cell.angle_beta   90.00
_cell.angle_gamma   90.00
#
_symmetry.space_group_name_H-M   'P 1'
#
loop_
_entity.id
_entity.type
_entity.pdbx_description
1 polymer ?
#
loop_
_entity_poly.entity_id
_entity_poly.type
_entity_poly.pdbx_seq_one_letter_code
_entity_poly.pdbx_strand_id
1 'polypeptide(L)'
;MNLQKTRPVRAVALVLLLSLGAAAQSQRRLIDEVNPFIGTSNFGTTNPGAVVPNGLMSITPFNVMGGGELNKYDKDARWWSTPYTADNKYFTGFSHVNLSGVGCPELGSILVSASTGQLNVDYTQYGTTLSAERAHPGYYSAILDKHQVRAEVSVTPRTAITAFTFTKGGPSHILVNLGQGLTNE
;
A
#
# COMPACT_ATOMS: atom_id res chain seq x y z
N MET A 1 -2.29 19.62 67.38
CA MET A 1 -1.89 19.93 65.99
C MET A 1 -2.21 18.70 65.13
N ASN A 2 -3.15 18.82 64.20
CA ASN A 2 -3.95 17.71 63.63
C ASN A 2 -3.23 16.96 62.49
N LEU A 3 -2.71 15.76 62.76
CA LEU A 3 -2.02 14.89 61.78
C LEU A 3 -2.94 13.98 60.94
N GLN A 4 -4.27 14.08 61.08
CA GLN A 4 -5.22 13.16 60.42
C GLN A 4 -5.73 13.61 59.03
N LYS A 5 -5.54 14.88 58.62
CA LYS A 5 -6.14 15.42 57.38
C LYS A 5 -5.36 15.16 56.08
N THR A 6 -4.15 14.62 56.14
CA THR A 6 -3.27 14.44 54.95
C THR A 6 -3.34 13.06 54.31
N ARG A 7 -3.99 12.08 54.96
CA ARG A 7 -4.15 10.70 54.46
C ARG A 7 -4.97 10.58 53.15
N PRO A 8 -6.14 11.23 52.98
CA PRO A 8 -6.94 11.04 51.76
C PRO A 8 -6.28 11.69 50.54
N VAL A 9 -5.59 12.83 50.71
CA VAL A 9 -4.90 13.54 49.62
C VAL A 9 -3.72 12.72 49.09
N ARG A 10 -2.96 12.06 49.97
CA ARG A 10 -1.86 11.17 49.57
C ARG A 10 -2.36 9.91 48.84
N ALA A 11 -3.49 9.35 49.27
CA ALA A 11 -4.10 8.20 48.61
C ALA A 11 -4.61 8.54 47.20
N VAL A 12 -5.27 9.69 47.03
CA VAL A 12 -5.75 10.17 45.73
C VAL A 12 -4.60 10.47 44.77
N ALA A 13 -3.53 11.12 45.25
CA ALA A 13 -2.34 11.39 44.45
C ALA A 13 -1.63 10.09 44.00
N LEU A 14 -1.57 9.08 44.88
CA LEU A 14 -0.98 7.78 44.55
C LEU A 14 -1.81 7.01 43.51
N VAL A 15 -3.15 7.06 43.61
CA VAL A 15 -4.05 6.45 42.61
C VAL A 15 -3.94 7.14 41.25
N LEU A 16 -3.86 8.47 41.22
CA LEU A 16 -3.62 9.24 40.00
C LEU A 16 -2.27 8.87 39.36
N LEU A 17 -1.19 8.81 40.14
CA LEU A 17 0.14 8.41 39.67
C LEU A 17 0.17 6.96 39.13
N LEU A 18 -0.52 6.04 39.78
CA LEU A 18 -0.64 4.64 39.31
C LEU A 18 -1.47 4.54 38.02
N SER A 19 -2.51 5.36 37.86
CA SER A 19 -3.33 5.40 36.64
C SER A 19 -2.59 5.99 35.43
N LEU A 20 -1.71 6.97 35.66
CA LEU A 20 -0.83 7.56 34.64
C LEU A 20 0.25 6.58 34.16
N GLY A 21 0.76 5.72 35.05
CA GLY A 21 1.73 4.67 34.72
C GLY A 21 1.15 3.55 33.84
N ALA A 22 -0.11 3.18 34.06
CA ALA A 22 -0.78 2.13 33.28
C ALA A 22 -1.09 2.57 31.84
N ALA A 23 -1.41 3.85 31.62
CA ALA A 23 -1.65 4.40 30.27
C ALA A 23 -0.37 4.54 29.43
N ALA A 24 0.81 4.60 30.07
CA ALA A 24 2.11 4.74 29.39
C ALA A 24 2.67 3.40 28.85
N GLN A 25 2.08 2.25 29.24
CA GLN A 25 2.49 0.92 28.77
C GLN A 25 1.62 0.41 27.61
N SER A 26 1.32 1.26 26.63
CA SER A 26 0.80 0.75 25.36
C SER A 26 1.91 -0.05 24.68
N GLN A 27 1.79 -1.37 24.69
CA GLN A 27 2.76 -2.27 24.06
C GLN A 27 2.74 -2.03 22.55
N ARG A 28 3.77 -1.33 22.04
CA ARG A 28 3.97 -1.20 20.59
C ARG A 28 4.10 -2.57 19.98
N ARG A 29 3.38 -2.82 18.89
CA ARG A 29 3.48 -4.08 18.17
C ARG A 29 4.68 -3.96 17.24
N LEU A 30 5.44 -5.04 17.07
CA LEU A 30 6.61 -5.03 16.17
C LEU A 30 6.23 -4.67 14.72
N ILE A 31 5.02 -4.97 14.30
CA ILE A 31 4.51 -4.59 12.98
C ILE A 31 4.40 -3.08 12.77
N ASP A 32 4.27 -2.29 13.85
CA ASP A 32 4.15 -0.84 13.80
C ASP A 32 5.52 -0.17 13.52
N GLU A 33 6.62 -0.91 13.64
CA GLU A 33 7.98 -0.44 13.35
C GLU A 33 8.40 -0.69 11.87
N VAL A 34 7.58 -1.40 11.09
CA VAL A 34 7.87 -1.69 9.68
C VAL A 34 7.33 -0.59 8.79
N ASN A 35 8.19 -0.02 7.94
CA ASN A 35 7.80 0.90 6.87
C ASN A 35 8.03 0.27 5.48
N PRO A 36 6.97 -0.23 4.81
CA PRO A 36 7.09 -0.87 3.49
C PRO A 36 7.55 0.04 2.34
N PHE A 37 7.56 1.37 2.54
CA PHE A 37 8.05 2.31 1.52
C PHE A 37 9.59 2.44 1.52
N ILE A 38 10.29 1.89 2.52
CA ILE A 38 11.75 1.91 2.52
C ILE A 38 12.28 0.99 1.41
N GLY A 39 13.12 1.55 0.53
CA GLY A 39 13.72 0.84 -0.62
C GLY A 39 12.92 0.93 -1.92
N THR A 40 11.78 1.63 -1.92
CA THR A 40 10.94 1.82 -3.12
C THR A 40 11.42 2.96 -4.02
N SER A 41 12.60 3.52 -3.77
CA SER A 41 13.22 4.55 -4.60
C SER A 41 14.72 4.28 -4.70
N ASN A 42 15.42 5.05 -5.53
CA ASN A 42 16.88 4.97 -5.71
C ASN A 42 17.38 3.53 -5.92
N PHE A 43 16.73 2.78 -6.81
CA PHE A 43 17.14 1.44 -7.23
C PHE A 43 17.17 0.37 -6.12
N GLY A 44 16.50 0.59 -4.99
CA GLY A 44 16.36 -0.46 -3.96
C GLY A 44 15.52 -1.65 -4.44
N THR A 45 14.54 -1.39 -5.31
CA THR A 45 13.66 -2.39 -5.96
C THR A 45 12.77 -3.19 -5.00
N THR A 46 12.55 -2.69 -3.78
CA THR A 46 11.50 -3.22 -2.89
C THR A 46 10.14 -2.66 -3.31
N ASN A 47 9.06 -3.13 -2.68
CA ASN A 47 7.74 -2.63 -2.97
C ASN A 47 6.83 -2.60 -1.74
N PRO A 48 5.86 -1.67 -1.67
CA PRO A 48 5.04 -1.45 -0.47
C PRO A 48 3.81 -2.36 -0.41
N GLY A 49 3.72 -3.33 -1.33
CA GLY A 49 2.56 -4.20 -1.48
C GLY A 49 2.32 -5.11 -0.28
N ALA A 50 1.14 -5.70 -0.24
CA ALA A 50 0.80 -6.67 0.79
C ALA A 50 1.47 -8.02 0.49
N VAL A 51 2.20 -8.55 1.48
CA VAL A 51 2.79 -9.89 1.48
C VAL A 51 2.79 -10.44 2.91
N VAL A 52 2.62 -11.75 3.08
CA VAL A 52 2.85 -12.44 4.37
C VAL A 52 4.26 -13.05 4.40
N PRO A 53 4.85 -13.33 5.58
CA PRO A 53 6.18 -13.96 5.65
C PRO A 53 6.24 -15.25 4.81
N ASN A 54 7.21 -15.30 3.88
CA ASN A 54 7.42 -16.42 2.95
C ASN A 54 6.19 -16.78 2.09
N GLY A 55 5.29 -15.82 1.85
CA GLY A 55 4.15 -15.99 0.95
C GLY A 55 4.57 -16.11 -0.51
N LEU A 56 3.91 -16.98 -1.26
CA LEU A 56 3.98 -17.02 -2.71
C LEU A 56 3.27 -15.79 -3.32
N MET A 57 2.12 -15.45 -2.74
CA MET A 57 1.31 -14.35 -3.23
C MET A 57 1.75 -13.01 -2.60
N SER A 58 1.93 -12.04 -3.46
CA SER A 58 2.08 -10.62 -3.13
C SER A 58 1.21 -9.81 -4.05
N ILE A 59 0.66 -8.70 -3.57
CA ILE A 59 -0.11 -7.76 -4.39
C ILE A 59 0.41 -6.34 -4.19
N THR A 60 0.79 -5.68 -5.27
CA THR A 60 1.60 -4.46 -5.24
C THR A 60 1.05 -3.42 -6.22
N PRO A 61 0.98 -2.13 -5.85
CA PRO A 61 0.64 -1.08 -6.81
C PRO A 61 1.66 -1.05 -7.95
N PHE A 62 1.21 -1.11 -9.19
CA PHE A 62 2.06 -1.08 -10.39
C PHE A 62 2.05 0.33 -10.96
N ASN A 63 3.21 1.00 -10.97
CA ASN A 63 3.30 2.41 -11.36
C ASN A 63 4.41 2.73 -12.36
N VAL A 64 4.94 1.73 -13.06
CA VAL A 64 6.11 1.87 -13.94
C VAL A 64 5.78 1.76 -15.43
N MET A 65 4.53 2.00 -15.83
CA MET A 65 4.13 2.03 -17.24
C MET A 65 2.93 2.95 -17.49
N GLY A 66 2.80 3.47 -18.71
CA GLY A 66 1.59 4.18 -19.18
C GLY A 66 1.38 5.58 -18.61
N GLY A 67 2.26 6.05 -17.74
CA GLY A 67 2.15 7.37 -17.09
C GLY A 67 2.66 8.56 -17.89
N GLY A 68 3.37 8.33 -19.00
CA GLY A 68 4.01 9.40 -19.78
C GLY A 68 4.85 10.32 -18.87
N GLU A 69 4.62 11.63 -18.96
CA GLU A 69 5.32 12.65 -18.15
C GLU A 69 5.08 12.55 -16.63
N LEU A 70 4.07 11.79 -16.17
CA LEU A 70 3.84 11.55 -14.73
C LEU A 70 4.80 10.51 -14.14
N ASN A 71 5.45 9.73 -14.99
CA ASN A 71 6.44 8.75 -14.59
C ASN A 71 7.84 9.26 -14.88
N LYS A 72 8.68 9.28 -13.84
CA LYS A 72 10.11 9.51 -13.99
C LYS A 72 10.80 8.30 -14.61
N TYR A 73 10.29 7.11 -14.30
CA TYR A 73 10.86 5.85 -14.75
C TYR A 73 9.79 4.98 -15.42
N ASP A 74 10.09 4.47 -16.60
CA ASP A 74 9.25 3.51 -17.30
C ASP A 74 9.98 2.17 -17.41
N LYS A 75 9.24 1.08 -17.23
CA LYS A 75 9.78 -0.28 -17.22
C LYS A 75 10.40 -0.67 -18.56
N ASP A 76 9.90 -0.14 -19.66
CA ASP A 76 10.30 -0.52 -21.03
C ASP A 76 11.39 0.41 -21.59
N ALA A 77 11.64 1.54 -20.92
CA ALA A 77 12.69 2.48 -21.33
C ALA A 77 14.10 2.03 -20.96
N ARG A 78 14.24 1.00 -20.11
CA ARG A 78 15.53 0.44 -19.67
C ARG A 78 15.32 -0.92 -18.99
N TRP A 79 16.41 -1.59 -18.65
CA TRP A 79 16.34 -2.78 -17.79
C TRP A 79 15.85 -2.42 -16.38
N TRP A 80 14.56 -2.66 -16.09
CA TRP A 80 13.92 -2.20 -14.86
C TRP A 80 13.03 -3.26 -14.23
N SER A 81 13.44 -3.76 -13.07
CA SER A 81 12.80 -4.87 -12.34
C SER A 81 11.81 -4.45 -11.25
N THR A 82 11.54 -3.15 -11.09
CA THR A 82 10.71 -2.67 -9.98
C THR A 82 9.26 -2.44 -10.41
N PRO A 83 8.25 -3.07 -9.76
CA PRO A 83 6.84 -2.85 -10.11
C PRO A 83 6.31 -1.49 -9.63
N TYR A 84 6.92 -0.98 -8.56
CA TYR A 84 6.56 0.27 -7.90
C TYR A 84 7.80 1.11 -7.60
N THR A 85 7.77 2.39 -7.96
CA THR A 85 8.74 3.36 -7.46
C THR A 85 8.05 4.58 -6.86
N ALA A 86 8.51 5.04 -5.69
CA ALA A 86 8.04 6.27 -5.06
C ALA A 86 8.37 7.53 -5.89
N ASP A 87 9.25 7.40 -6.90
CA ASP A 87 9.53 8.46 -7.87
C ASP A 87 8.39 8.68 -8.88
N ASN A 88 7.51 7.70 -9.08
CA ASN A 88 6.42 7.74 -10.04
C ASN A 88 5.09 8.06 -9.35
N LYS A 89 4.16 8.64 -10.13
CA LYS A 89 2.84 9.00 -9.63
C LYS A 89 1.70 8.21 -10.27
N TYR A 90 1.94 7.58 -11.42
CA TYR A 90 0.87 6.97 -12.21
C TYR A 90 0.64 5.51 -11.86
N PHE A 91 -0.53 5.15 -11.37
CA PHE A 91 -0.96 3.79 -11.11
C PHE A 91 -1.75 3.20 -12.27
N THR A 92 -1.31 2.02 -12.68
CA THR A 92 -1.95 1.23 -13.73
C THR A 92 -2.88 0.19 -13.12
N GLY A 93 -2.45 -0.51 -12.07
CA GLY A 93 -3.23 -1.57 -11.44
C GLY A 93 -2.43 -2.22 -10.31
N PHE A 94 -3.05 -3.14 -9.59
CA PHE A 94 -2.35 -3.99 -8.63
C PHE A 94 -1.82 -5.24 -9.31
N SER A 95 -0.50 -5.41 -9.38
CA SER A 95 0.14 -6.62 -9.89
C SER A 95 0.16 -7.72 -8.85
N HIS A 96 0.00 -8.95 -9.32
CA HIS A 96 0.04 -10.15 -8.50
C HIS A 96 1.33 -10.92 -8.77
N VAL A 97 1.90 -11.47 -7.69
CA VAL A 97 3.19 -12.17 -7.67
C VAL A 97 4.33 -11.24 -8.12
N ASN A 98 5.11 -10.75 -7.16
CA ASN A 98 6.14 -9.73 -7.39
C ASN A 98 7.45 -10.18 -6.74
N LEU A 99 8.56 -9.87 -7.41
CA LEU A 99 9.89 -10.01 -6.83
C LEU A 99 10.26 -8.71 -6.09
N SER A 100 11.13 -8.82 -5.09
CA SER A 100 11.57 -7.68 -4.27
C SER A 100 13.09 -7.74 -4.13
N GLY A 101 13.78 -6.65 -4.48
CA GLY A 101 15.24 -6.56 -4.35
C GLY A 101 16.03 -7.23 -5.48
N VAL A 102 15.41 -7.52 -6.62
CA VAL A 102 16.04 -8.23 -7.75
C VAL A 102 16.50 -7.27 -8.85
N GLY A 103 17.55 -7.64 -9.59
CA GLY A 103 18.09 -6.84 -10.69
C GLY A 103 17.49 -7.12 -12.07
N CYS A 104 16.79 -8.24 -12.25
CA CYS A 104 16.18 -8.62 -13.53
C CYS A 104 14.64 -8.54 -13.45
N PRO A 105 13.97 -7.96 -14.47
CA PRO A 105 12.52 -7.93 -14.53
C PRO A 105 11.97 -9.34 -14.74
N GLU A 106 10.94 -9.68 -13.98
CA GLU A 106 10.16 -10.92 -14.10
C GLU A 106 8.87 -10.74 -13.27
N LEU A 107 7.81 -11.50 -13.58
CA LEU A 107 6.49 -11.48 -12.94
C LEU A 107 5.79 -10.10 -13.00
N GLY A 108 5.15 -9.65 -11.91
CA GLY A 108 4.43 -8.38 -11.87
C GLY A 108 3.23 -8.33 -12.82
N SER A 109 2.59 -9.47 -13.05
CA SER A 109 1.50 -9.65 -14.03
C SER A 109 0.13 -9.68 -13.35
N ILE A 110 -0.93 -9.84 -14.14
CA ILE A 110 -2.33 -9.84 -13.69
C ILE A 110 -2.64 -8.53 -12.94
N LEU A 111 -2.72 -7.44 -13.69
CA LEU A 111 -3.00 -6.13 -13.08
C LEU A 111 -4.50 -6.00 -12.86
N VAL A 112 -4.90 -5.75 -11.62
CA VAL A 112 -6.30 -5.52 -11.24
C VAL A 112 -6.49 -4.06 -10.85
N SER A 113 -7.43 -3.37 -11.48
CA SER A 113 -7.75 -1.97 -11.21
C SER A 113 -9.26 -1.75 -11.18
N ALA A 114 -9.66 -0.54 -10.82
CA ALA A 114 -11.06 -0.12 -10.83
C ALA A 114 -11.20 1.24 -11.51
N SER A 115 -12.31 1.43 -12.22
CA SER A 115 -12.63 2.69 -12.88
C SER A 115 -14.10 3.03 -12.78
N THR A 116 -14.41 4.31 -12.98
CA THR A 116 -15.79 4.84 -12.99
C THR A 116 -16.10 5.53 -14.30
N GLY A 117 -17.37 5.60 -14.66
CA GLY A 117 -17.84 6.28 -15.87
C GLY A 117 -17.81 5.38 -17.10
N GLN A 118 -17.58 5.97 -18.28
CA GLN A 118 -17.54 5.21 -19.53
C GLN A 118 -16.38 4.20 -19.50
N LEU A 119 -16.66 2.96 -19.91
CA LEU A 119 -15.65 1.91 -19.96
C LEU A 119 -14.49 2.32 -20.88
N ASN A 120 -13.29 2.27 -20.34
CA ASN A 120 -12.05 2.44 -21.08
C ASN A 120 -11.05 1.38 -20.60
N VAL A 121 -10.52 0.61 -21.55
CA VAL A 121 -9.61 -0.51 -21.29
C VAL A 121 -8.16 -0.18 -21.65
N ASP A 122 -7.90 1.02 -22.17
CA ASP A 122 -6.55 1.51 -22.43
C ASP A 122 -5.92 1.98 -21.12
N TYR A 123 -4.86 1.30 -20.72
CA TYR A 123 -4.17 1.53 -19.45
C TYR A 123 -3.48 2.89 -19.37
N THR A 124 -3.21 3.54 -20.50
CA THR A 124 -2.71 4.92 -20.55
C THR A 124 -3.82 5.94 -20.26
N GLN A 125 -5.09 5.52 -20.34
CA GLN A 125 -6.25 6.38 -20.15
C GLN A 125 -7.01 6.06 -18.86
N TYR A 126 -7.22 4.79 -18.50
CA TYR A 126 -7.90 4.45 -17.25
C TYR A 126 -6.98 4.56 -16.04
N GLY A 127 -5.67 4.46 -16.20
CA GLY A 127 -4.72 4.65 -15.11
C GLY A 127 -4.82 6.06 -14.51
N THR A 128 -4.30 6.22 -13.30
CA THR A 128 -4.57 7.40 -12.48
C THR A 128 -3.49 7.63 -11.45
N THR A 129 -3.43 8.81 -10.83
CA THR A 129 -2.56 9.03 -9.69
C THR A 129 -3.12 8.40 -8.41
N LEU A 130 -2.20 8.09 -7.49
CA LEU A 130 -2.55 7.63 -6.15
C LEU A 130 -2.42 8.76 -5.14
N SER A 131 -3.35 8.80 -4.19
CA SER A 131 -3.24 9.62 -2.99
C SER A 131 -3.61 8.83 -1.74
N ALA A 132 -3.26 9.39 -0.57
CA ALA A 132 -3.50 8.78 0.74
C ALA A 132 -3.00 7.32 0.85
N GLU A 133 -1.84 7.04 0.23
CA GLU A 133 -1.21 5.73 0.32
C GLU A 133 -0.88 5.37 1.77
N ARG A 134 -1.21 4.14 2.16
CA ARG A 134 -0.84 3.55 3.44
C ARG A 134 -0.41 2.11 3.22
N ALA A 135 0.68 1.72 3.84
CA ALA A 135 1.20 0.37 3.80
C ALA A 135 1.67 -0.05 5.20
N HIS A 136 1.39 -1.30 5.56
CA HIS A 136 1.94 -1.96 6.74
C HIS A 136 1.98 -3.48 6.46
N PRO A 137 2.66 -4.30 7.27
CA PRO A 137 2.78 -5.73 6.99
C PRO A 137 1.43 -6.38 6.65
N GLY A 138 1.35 -7.02 5.48
CA GLY A 138 0.16 -7.71 4.98
C GLY A 138 -0.97 -6.83 4.42
N TYR A 139 -0.78 -5.51 4.26
CA TYR A 139 -1.84 -4.61 3.78
C TYR A 139 -1.30 -3.39 3.04
N TYR A 140 -2.04 -2.97 2.02
CA TYR A 140 -1.83 -1.69 1.34
C TYR A 140 -3.19 -1.05 1.00
N SER A 141 -3.26 0.28 1.02
CA SER A 141 -4.42 1.03 0.55
C SER A 141 -4.03 2.35 -0.09
N ALA A 142 -4.84 2.82 -1.03
CA ALA A 142 -4.71 4.13 -1.66
C ALA A 142 -6.06 4.62 -2.21
N ILE A 143 -6.11 5.88 -2.62
CA ILE A 143 -7.19 6.47 -3.40
C ILE A 143 -6.77 6.54 -4.87
N LEU A 144 -7.63 6.03 -5.75
CA LEU A 144 -7.52 6.19 -7.21
C LEU A 144 -8.08 7.55 -7.61
N ASP A 145 -7.23 8.57 -7.78
CA ASP A 145 -7.64 9.98 -7.80
C ASP A 145 -8.67 10.32 -8.89
N LYS A 146 -8.46 9.84 -10.11
CA LYS A 146 -9.38 10.08 -11.24
C LYS A 146 -10.77 9.50 -10.98
N HIS A 147 -10.82 8.33 -10.34
CA HIS A 147 -12.04 7.55 -10.15
C HIS A 147 -12.69 7.80 -8.79
N GLN A 148 -11.97 8.42 -7.85
CA GLN A 148 -12.39 8.62 -6.46
C GLN A 148 -12.81 7.29 -5.80
N VAL A 149 -12.04 6.24 -6.08
CA VAL A 149 -12.24 4.89 -5.54
C VAL A 149 -11.17 4.62 -4.50
N ARG A 150 -11.57 4.19 -3.30
CA ARG A 150 -10.63 3.69 -2.31
C ARG A 150 -10.33 2.23 -2.62
N ALA A 151 -9.05 1.91 -2.80
CA ALA A 151 -8.58 0.57 -3.01
C ALA A 151 -7.84 0.06 -1.76
N GLU A 152 -8.11 -1.17 -1.39
CA GLU A 152 -7.46 -1.87 -0.29
C GLU A 152 -7.09 -3.28 -0.73
N VAL A 153 -5.90 -3.73 -0.37
CA VAL A 153 -5.40 -5.04 -0.74
C VAL A 153 -4.75 -5.73 0.45
N SER A 154 -4.93 -7.05 0.52
CA SER A 154 -4.29 -7.92 1.52
C SER A 154 -4.09 -9.32 0.92
N VAL A 155 -3.38 -10.19 1.64
CA VAL A 155 -2.98 -11.51 1.13
C VAL A 155 -3.00 -12.61 2.19
N THR A 156 -3.11 -13.84 1.72
CA THR A 156 -2.72 -15.07 2.42
C THR A 156 -1.43 -15.61 1.77
N PRO A 157 -0.85 -16.75 2.22
CA PRO A 157 0.33 -17.31 1.57
C PRO A 157 0.20 -17.57 0.06
N ARG A 158 -1.01 -17.78 -0.47
CA ARG A 158 -1.23 -18.14 -1.88
C ARG A 158 -2.38 -17.40 -2.58
N THR A 159 -3.09 -16.51 -1.90
CA THR A 159 -4.22 -15.76 -2.46
C THR A 159 -4.13 -14.28 -2.10
N ALA A 160 -4.69 -13.42 -2.94
CA ALA A 160 -4.85 -12.00 -2.65
C ALA A 160 -6.34 -11.67 -2.55
N ILE A 161 -6.66 -10.62 -1.80
CA ILE A 161 -7.97 -10.00 -1.76
C ILE A 161 -7.83 -8.52 -2.07
N THR A 162 -8.73 -8.01 -2.91
CA THR A 162 -8.80 -6.61 -3.31
C THR A 162 -10.21 -6.10 -3.05
N ALA A 163 -10.32 -4.99 -2.33
CA ALA A 163 -11.58 -4.30 -2.08
C ALA A 163 -11.53 -2.92 -2.73
N PHE A 164 -12.51 -2.61 -3.58
CA PHE A 164 -12.71 -1.30 -4.16
C PHE A 164 -13.99 -0.68 -3.61
N THR A 165 -13.86 0.46 -2.95
CA THR A 165 -15.00 1.24 -2.45
C THR A 165 -15.27 2.40 -3.40
N PHE A 166 -16.34 2.27 -4.18
CA PHE A 166 -16.82 3.32 -5.09
C PHE A 166 -17.66 4.34 -4.32
N THR A 167 -17.20 5.58 -4.26
CA THR A 167 -17.87 6.64 -3.49
C THR A 167 -18.87 7.45 -4.31
N LYS A 168 -18.77 7.35 -5.64
CA LYS A 168 -19.65 8.03 -6.61
C LYS A 168 -20.60 7.02 -7.24
N GLY A 169 -21.85 7.43 -7.45
CA GLY A 169 -22.82 6.63 -8.22
C GLY A 169 -22.51 6.63 -9.72
N GLY A 170 -23.01 5.62 -10.43
CA GLY A 170 -22.87 5.47 -11.87
C GLY A 170 -22.15 4.17 -12.27
N PRO A 171 -21.83 4.01 -13.58
CA PRO A 171 -21.14 2.83 -14.07
C PRO A 171 -19.78 2.66 -13.38
N SER A 172 -19.52 1.45 -12.88
CA SER A 172 -18.32 1.07 -12.14
C SER A 172 -17.76 -0.21 -12.74
N HIS A 173 -16.45 -0.27 -12.93
CA HIS A 173 -15.78 -1.37 -13.62
C HIS A 173 -14.62 -1.89 -12.79
N ILE A 174 -14.43 -3.21 -12.82
CA ILE A 174 -13.19 -3.86 -12.43
C ILE A 174 -12.46 -4.24 -13.70
N LEU A 175 -11.21 -3.80 -13.81
CA LEU A 175 -10.36 -4.03 -14.98
C LEU A 175 -9.32 -5.07 -14.63
N VAL A 176 -9.17 -6.08 -15.50
CA VAL A 176 -8.14 -7.11 -15.37
C VAL A 176 -7.28 -7.07 -16.63
N ASN A 177 -6.06 -6.58 -16.49
CA ASN A 177 -5.09 -6.51 -17.58
C ASN A 177 -4.15 -7.72 -17.47
N LEU A 178 -4.28 -8.61 -18.46
CA LEU A 178 -3.49 -9.85 -18.59
C LEU A 178 -2.35 -9.72 -19.61
N GLY A 179 -2.27 -8.59 -20.32
CA GLY A 179 -1.30 -8.38 -21.40
C GLY A 179 -0.08 -7.58 -20.99
N GLN A 180 0.06 -7.23 -19.70
CA GLN A 180 1.15 -6.41 -19.18
C GLN A 180 1.74 -7.02 -17.91
N GLY A 181 3.04 -6.83 -17.73
CA GLY A 181 3.80 -7.24 -16.55
C GLY A 181 5.20 -6.65 -16.52
N LEU A 182 6.03 -7.05 -15.55
CA LEU A 182 7.47 -6.77 -15.53
C LEU A 182 8.21 -7.74 -16.43
N THR A 183 7.87 -7.69 -17.71
CA THR A 183 8.60 -8.39 -18.76
C THR A 183 8.69 -7.47 -19.97
N ASN A 184 9.79 -7.64 -20.70
CA ASN A 184 10.08 -7.09 -22.01
C ASN A 184 10.18 -8.19 -23.09
N GLU A 185 9.97 -9.46 -22.70
CA GLU A 185 9.70 -10.60 -23.57
C GLU A 185 8.20 -10.66 -23.93
#